data_AF-A0A850CJ87-F1
#
_entry.id   AF-A0A850CJ87-F1
#
_cell.length_a   1.000
_cell.length_b   1.000
_cell.length_c   1.000
_cell.angle_alpha   90.00
_cell.angle_beta   90.00
_cell.angle_gamma   90.00
#
_symmetry.space_group_name_H-M   'P 1'
#
loop_
_entity.id
_entity.type
_entity.pdbx_description
1 polymer ?
#
loop_
_entity_poly.entity_id
_entity_poly.type
_entity_poly.pdbx_seq_one_letter_code
_entity_poly.pdbx_strand_id
1 'polypeptide(L)'
;MSTQTSDRPPTPERDSSPGDRAFFGHPRGLSTLFFVELWERFSYYGMRAILLYFLVDTAAGGGLGIDKTTGAAVLSIYGASVYLLSIIGGFTADRVFGARRSTLYGAVVIMAGHVCLALPAAATAWLGIALVALGTGLLKP
;
A
#
# COMPACT_ATOMS: atom_id res chain seq x y z
N MET A 1 -52.36 -21.74 -39.14
CA MET A 1 -51.00 -21.48 -39.67
C MET A 1 -50.28 -20.63 -38.64
N SER A 2 -49.63 -21.29 -37.70
CA SER A 2 -49.07 -20.72 -36.47
C SER A 2 -47.57 -20.54 -36.65
N THR A 3 -47.11 -19.31 -36.85
CA THR A 3 -45.69 -18.98 -36.96
C THR A 3 -45.08 -18.78 -35.57
N GLN A 4 -44.26 -19.78 -35.22
CA GLN A 4 -43.16 -19.80 -34.26
C GLN A 4 -42.81 -18.48 -33.56
N THR A 5 -43.04 -18.50 -32.25
CA THR A 5 -42.49 -17.59 -31.26
C THR A 5 -40.95 -17.71 -31.24
N SER A 6 -40.29 -16.55 -31.28
CA SER A 6 -38.84 -16.36 -31.17
C SER A 6 -38.29 -16.95 -29.86
N ASP A 7 -37.61 -18.09 -29.94
CA ASP A 7 -36.93 -18.71 -28.79
C ASP A 7 -35.45 -18.25 -28.75
N ARG A 8 -35.19 -17.10 -28.14
CA ARG A 8 -33.84 -16.69 -27.75
C ARG A 8 -33.56 -17.27 -26.36
N PRO A 9 -32.45 -18.00 -26.16
CA PRO A 9 -32.09 -18.45 -24.82
C PRO A 9 -31.90 -17.24 -23.90
N PRO A 10 -32.37 -17.31 -22.64
CA PRO A 10 -32.19 -16.22 -21.69
C PRO A 10 -30.68 -15.98 -21.50
N THR A 11 -30.25 -14.75 -21.73
CA THR A 11 -28.91 -14.30 -21.34
C THR A 11 -28.75 -14.60 -19.85
N PRO A 12 -27.66 -15.27 -19.40
CA PRO A 12 -27.46 -15.47 -17.97
C PRO A 12 -27.29 -14.09 -17.33
N GLU A 13 -28.34 -13.61 -16.66
CA GLU A 13 -28.22 -12.54 -15.69
C GLU A 13 -27.21 -13.02 -14.66
N ARG A 14 -26.03 -12.38 -14.65
CA ARG A 14 -25.10 -12.58 -13.54
C ARG A 14 -25.83 -12.08 -12.29
N ASP A 15 -26.25 -13.01 -11.44
CA ASP A 15 -26.79 -12.74 -10.12
C ASP A 15 -25.86 -11.77 -9.38
N SER A 16 -26.21 -10.48 -9.41
CA SER A 16 -25.75 -9.57 -8.37
C SER A 16 -26.54 -9.94 -7.13
N SER A 17 -25.90 -10.72 -6.25
CA SER A 17 -26.53 -11.23 -5.02
C SER A 17 -27.31 -10.10 -4.31
N PRO A 18 -28.63 -10.21 -4.08
CA PRO A 18 -29.49 -9.09 -3.64
C PRO A 18 -29.23 -8.51 -2.24
N GLY A 19 -28.06 -8.73 -1.63
CA GLY A 19 -27.73 -8.32 -0.25
C GLY A 19 -26.44 -7.51 -0.07
N ASP A 20 -25.71 -7.18 -1.13
CA ASP A 20 -24.35 -6.61 -0.99
C ASP A 20 -24.30 -5.07 -1.02
N ARG A 21 -25.07 -4.41 -0.14
CA ARG A 21 -25.06 -2.94 0.05
C ARG A 21 -24.65 -2.52 1.47
N ALA A 22 -23.73 -3.26 2.10
CA ALA A 22 -23.47 -3.08 3.54
C ALA A 22 -22.51 -1.92 3.89
N PHE A 23 -21.93 -1.21 2.91
CA PHE A 23 -21.06 -0.05 3.17
C PHE A 23 -21.58 1.18 2.43
N PHE A 24 -22.39 2.01 3.08
CA PHE A 24 -23.02 3.21 2.50
C PHE A 24 -23.72 2.96 1.15
N GLY A 25 -24.30 1.78 0.94
CA GLY A 25 -24.95 1.42 -0.33
C GLY A 25 -24.03 0.80 -1.39
N HIS A 26 -22.73 0.65 -1.11
CA HIS A 26 -21.73 0.05 -1.99
C HIS A 26 -21.42 -1.42 -1.61
N PRO A 27 -20.78 -2.19 -2.53
CA PRO A 27 -20.35 -3.56 -2.29
C PRO A 27 -19.46 -3.71 -1.05
N ARG A 28 -19.60 -4.82 -0.33
CA ARG A 28 -18.84 -5.05 0.92
C ARG A 28 -17.33 -5.09 0.74
N GLY A 29 -16.85 -5.45 -0.45
CA GLY A 29 -15.42 -5.41 -0.75
C GLY A 29 -14.81 -4.00 -0.63
N LEU A 30 -15.62 -2.95 -0.87
CA LEU A 30 -15.15 -1.57 -0.79
C LEU A 30 -14.76 -1.17 0.63
N SER A 31 -15.47 -1.65 1.66
CA SER A 31 -15.12 -1.32 3.05
C SER A 31 -13.73 -1.85 3.39
N THR A 32 -13.40 -3.06 2.94
CA THR A 32 -12.07 -3.65 3.16
C THR A 32 -10.98 -2.83 2.47
N LEU A 33 -11.18 -2.48 1.20
CA LEU A 33 -10.22 -1.65 0.46
C LEU A 33 -10.06 -0.26 1.09
N PHE A 34 -11.17 0.34 1.53
CA PHE A 34 -11.15 1.64 2.21
C PHE A 34 -10.31 1.60 3.48
N PHE A 35 -10.54 0.63 4.37
CA PHE A 35 -9.76 0.54 5.60
C PHE A 35 -8.29 0.21 5.33
N VAL A 36 -7.99 -0.66 4.36
CA VAL A 36 -6.59 -0.96 3.98
C VAL A 36 -5.87 0.30 3.49
N GLU A 37 -6.47 1.05 2.56
CA GLU A 37 -5.89 2.30 2.04
C GLU A 37 -5.80 3.38 3.14
N LEU A 38 -6.81 3.48 4.01
CA LEU A 38 -6.81 4.46 5.11
C LEU A 38 -5.64 4.21 6.06
N TRP A 39 -5.47 2.97 6.53
CA TRP A 39 -4.40 2.62 7.46
C TRP A 39 -3.02 2.71 6.82
N GLU A 40 -2.90 2.33 5.55
CA GLU A 40 -1.64 2.50 4.81
C GLU A 40 -1.25 3.98 4.74
N ARG A 41 -2.18 4.85 4.35
CA ARG A 41 -1.92 6.30 4.26
C ARG A 41 -1.61 6.91 5.62
N PHE A 42 -2.36 6.52 6.65
CA PHE A 42 -2.09 6.97 8.01
C PHE A 42 -0.66 6.63 8.43
N SER A 43 -0.23 5.39 8.19
CA SER A 43 1.13 4.94 8.48
C SER A 43 2.18 5.69 7.65
N TYR A 44 1.95 5.83 6.35
CA TYR A 44 2.87 6.49 5.41
C TYR A 44 3.08 7.97 5.76
N TYR A 45 1.99 8.73 5.94
CA TYR A 45 2.09 10.15 6.28
C TYR A 45 2.57 10.37 7.71
N GLY A 46 2.19 9.49 8.65
CA GLY A 46 2.68 9.51 10.02
C GLY A 46 4.20 9.34 10.09
N MET A 47 4.74 8.29 9.44
CA MET A 47 6.17 8.08 9.32
C MET A 47 6.86 9.28 8.64
N ARG A 48 6.34 9.73 7.50
CA ARG A 48 6.95 10.82 6.72
C ARG A 48 7.00 12.15 7.49
N ALA A 49 6.02 12.42 8.35
CA ALA A 49 5.96 13.62 9.18
C ALA A 49 7.10 13.68 10.22
N ILE A 50 7.48 12.54 10.79
CA ILE A 50 8.52 12.46 11.84
C ILE A 50 9.89 12.00 11.31
N LEU A 51 9.95 11.43 10.10
CA LEU A 51 11.16 10.79 9.58
C LEU A 51 12.34 11.75 9.51
N LEU A 52 12.15 12.98 9.02
CA LEU A 52 13.25 13.95 8.93
C LEU A 52 13.81 14.30 10.31
N TYR A 53 12.94 14.46 11.31
CA TYR A 53 13.36 14.70 12.68
C TYR A 53 14.16 13.53 13.23
N PHE A 54 13.70 12.30 13.00
CA PHE A 54 14.42 11.09 13.38
C PHE A 54 15.79 10.95 12.69
N LEU A 55 15.88 11.29 11.39
CA LEU A 55 17.15 11.22 10.65
C LEU A 55 18.18 12.23 11.18
N VAL A 56 17.75 13.44 11.52
CA VAL A 56 18.63 14.56 11.88
C VAL A 56 18.96 14.60 13.37
N ASP A 57 18.05 14.14 14.23
CA ASP A 57 18.30 14.14 15.66
C ASP A 57 19.52 13.27 16.01
N THR A 58 20.25 13.68 17.03
CA THR A 58 21.51 13.03 17.41
C THR A 58 21.27 11.62 17.97
N ALA A 59 22.29 10.77 17.93
CA ALA A 59 22.25 9.45 18.57
C ALA A 59 21.95 9.53 20.08
N ALA A 60 22.35 10.61 20.75
CA ALA A 60 22.01 10.88 22.14
C ALA A 60 20.53 11.23 22.35
N GLY A 61 19.88 11.83 21.34
CA GLY A 61 18.42 12.07 21.29
C GLY A 61 17.61 10.87 20.78
N GLY A 62 18.28 9.79 20.35
CA GLY A 62 17.64 8.59 19.79
C GLY A 62 17.43 8.64 18.27
N GLY A 63 18.02 9.62 17.57
CA GLY A 63 18.02 9.72 16.10
C GLY A 63 19.31 9.19 15.45
N LEU A 64 19.42 9.36 14.12
CA LEU A 64 20.56 8.84 13.34
C LEU A 64 21.75 9.80 13.25
N GLY A 65 21.60 11.05 13.67
CA GLY A 65 22.65 12.06 13.72
C GLY A 65 23.15 12.53 12.35
N ILE A 66 22.30 12.49 11.33
CA ILE A 66 22.65 12.87 9.95
C ILE A 66 22.52 14.38 9.78
N ASP A 67 23.37 14.98 8.94
CA ASP A 67 23.23 16.39 8.57
C ASP A 67 21.83 16.69 7.99
N LYS A 68 21.29 17.89 8.29
CA LYS A 68 19.97 18.33 7.84
C LYS A 68 19.80 18.25 6.33
N THR A 69 20.83 18.61 5.58
CA THR A 69 20.82 18.61 4.11
C THR A 69 20.71 17.18 3.59
N THR A 70 21.52 16.28 4.15
CA THR A 70 21.50 14.86 3.80
C THR A 70 20.19 14.19 4.22
N GLY A 71 19.65 14.50 5.41
CA GLY A 71 18.36 13.99 5.87
C GLY A 71 17.19 14.41 4.96
N ALA A 72 17.18 15.67 4.50
CA ALA A 72 16.19 16.15 3.54
C ALA A 72 16.34 15.47 2.16
N ALA A 73 17.58 15.21 1.72
CA ALA A 73 17.85 14.44 0.51
C ALA A 73 17.33 13.00 0.63
N VAL A 74 17.56 12.32 1.75
CA VAL A 74 17.03 10.97 2.02
C VAL A 74 15.51 10.95 1.96
N LEU A 75 14.83 11.94 2.57
CA LEU A 75 13.36 12.04 2.53
C LEU A 75 12.84 12.19 1.08
N SER A 76 13.56 12.96 0.26
CA SER A 76 13.20 13.21 -1.15
C SER A 76 13.44 11.97 -2.01
N ILE A 77 14.57 11.29 -1.81
CA ILE A 77 14.92 10.03 -2.48
C ILE A 77 13.92 8.93 -2.09
N TYR A 78 13.57 8.84 -0.80
CA TYR A 78 12.52 7.94 -0.32
C TYR A 78 11.21 8.18 -1.09
N GLY A 79 10.73 9.42 -1.14
CA GLY A 79 9.51 9.77 -1.87
C GLY A 79 9.57 9.40 -3.35
N ALA A 80 10.67 9.73 -4.04
CA ALA A 80 10.87 9.36 -5.45
C ALA A 80 10.92 7.84 -5.65
N SER A 81 11.60 7.12 -4.75
CA SER A 81 11.73 5.66 -4.83
C SER A 81 10.38 4.95 -4.72
N VAL A 82 9.46 5.44 -3.88
CA VAL A 82 8.10 4.91 -3.76
C VAL A 82 7.38 4.96 -5.10
N TYR A 83 7.43 6.10 -5.80
CA TYR A 83 6.81 6.24 -7.12
C TYR A 83 7.42 5.30 -8.17
N LEU A 84 8.75 5.13 -8.17
CA LEU A 84 9.42 4.21 -9.09
C LEU A 84 9.07 2.75 -8.77
N LEU A 85 9.02 2.39 -7.49
CA LEU A 85 8.67 1.05 -7.04
C LEU A 85 7.21 0.71 -7.32
N SER A 86 6.29 1.69 -7.34
CA SER A 86 4.90 1.47 -7.78
C SER A 86 4.80 0.99 -9.22
N ILE A 87 5.66 1.46 -10.13
CA ILE A 87 5.68 0.97 -11.53
C ILE A 87 6.05 -0.53 -11.56
N ILE A 88 7.07 -0.90 -10.78
CA ILE A 88 7.52 -2.30 -10.66
C ILE A 88 6.44 -3.14 -9.97
N GLY A 89 5.78 -2.58 -8.95
CA GLY A 89 4.69 -3.22 -8.21
C GLY A 89 3.49 -3.51 -9.10
N GLY A 90 3.03 -2.53 -9.89
CA GLY A 90 1.97 -2.71 -10.87
C GLY A 90 2.28 -3.79 -11.89
N PHE A 91 3.48 -3.76 -12.49
CA PHE A 91 3.92 -4.82 -13.40
C PHE A 91 3.87 -6.22 -12.74
N THR A 92 4.33 -6.32 -11.49
CA THR A 92 4.38 -7.58 -10.76
C THR A 92 2.97 -8.07 -10.37
N ALA A 93 2.08 -7.15 -10.03
CA ALA A 93 0.67 -7.43 -9.76
C ALA A 93 -0.05 -7.95 -11.01
N ASP A 94 0.21 -7.36 -12.16
CA ASP A 94 -0.42 -7.72 -13.43
C ASP A 94 0.05 -9.07 -13.98
N ARG A 95 1.34 -9.39 -13.82
CA ARG A 95 1.98 -10.51 -14.53
C ARG A 95 2.28 -11.72 -13.65
N VAL A 96 2.44 -11.55 -12.33
CA VAL A 96 3.01 -12.59 -11.46
C VAL A 96 2.02 -13.03 -10.38
N PHE A 97 1.54 -12.11 -9.54
CA PHE A 97 0.83 -12.48 -8.30
C PHE A 97 -0.68 -12.19 -8.33
N GLY A 98 -1.14 -11.28 -9.19
CA GLY A 98 -2.49 -10.73 -9.14
C GLY A 98 -2.63 -9.63 -8.07
N ALA A 99 -3.52 -8.68 -8.32
CA ALA A 99 -3.72 -7.49 -7.48
C ALA A 99 -3.92 -7.81 -5.99
N ARG A 100 -4.82 -8.75 -5.66
CA ARG A 100 -5.14 -9.09 -4.26
C ARG A 100 -3.93 -9.58 -3.48
N ARG A 101 -3.06 -10.42 -4.08
CA ARG A 101 -1.87 -10.95 -3.40
C ARG A 101 -0.78 -9.90 -3.30
N SER A 102 -0.61 -9.07 -4.34
CA SER A 102 0.34 -7.95 -4.32
C SER A 102 0.04 -6.97 -3.17
N THR A 103 -1.23 -6.59 -2.99
CA THR A 103 -1.65 -5.72 -1.88
C THR A 103 -1.37 -6.36 -0.52
N LEU A 104 -1.64 -7.66 -0.37
CA LEU A 104 -1.45 -8.38 0.88
C LEU A 104 0.04 -8.49 1.25
N TYR A 105 0.90 -8.85 0.29
CA TYR A 105 2.35 -8.88 0.50
C TYR A 105 2.92 -7.49 0.75
N GLY A 106 2.47 -6.48 0.00
CA GLY A 106 2.84 -5.08 0.23
C GLY A 106 2.54 -4.64 1.67
N ALA A 107 1.33 -4.90 2.16
CA ALA A 107 0.93 -4.55 3.53
C ALA A 107 1.81 -5.23 4.60
N VAL A 108 2.13 -6.52 4.41
CA VAL A 108 3.03 -7.25 5.33
C VAL A 108 4.43 -6.65 5.33
N VAL A 109 4.96 -6.29 4.16
CA VAL A 109 6.28 -5.66 4.01
C VAL A 109 6.30 -4.27 4.67
N ILE A 110 5.25 -3.46 4.52
CA ILE A 110 5.12 -2.16 5.20
C ILE A 110 5.12 -2.34 6.71
N MET A 111 4.35 -3.31 7.23
CA MET A 111 4.32 -3.59 8.68
C MET A 111 5.70 -3.99 9.19
N ALA A 112 6.39 -4.89 8.49
CA ALA A 112 7.76 -5.29 8.84
C ALA A 112 8.71 -4.07 8.87
N GLY A 113 8.59 -3.17 7.89
CA GLY A 113 9.36 -1.93 7.85
C GLY A 113 9.12 -1.02 9.07
N HIS A 114 7.87 -0.85 9.50
CA HIS A 114 7.54 -0.08 10.69
C HIS A 114 8.04 -0.75 11.99
N VAL A 115 8.00 -2.09 12.06
CA VAL A 115 8.60 -2.83 13.18
C VAL A 115 10.11 -2.60 13.23
N CYS A 116 10.81 -2.62 12.08
CA CYS A 116 12.24 -2.30 12.02
C CYS A 116 12.56 -0.87 12.48
N LEU A 117 11.70 0.11 12.16
CA LEU A 117 11.83 1.50 12.62
C LEU A 117 11.55 1.68 14.12
N ALA A 118 10.73 0.82 14.72
CA ALA A 118 10.45 0.86 16.15
C ALA A 118 11.62 0.33 17.01
N LEU A 119 12.55 -0.42 16.42
CA LEU A 119 13.73 -0.93 17.10
C LEU A 119 14.82 0.16 17.16
N PRO A 120 15.46 0.37 18.33
CA PRO A 120 16.46 1.43 18.52
C PRO A 120 17.84 1.02 17.97
N ALA A 121 17.92 0.75 16.67
CA ALA A 121 19.17 0.43 15.99
C ALA A 121 19.26 1.12 14.61
N ALA A 122 20.41 1.71 14.31
CA ALA A 122 20.60 2.44 13.05
C ALA A 122 20.43 1.53 11.81
N ALA A 123 20.92 0.30 11.88
CA ALA A 123 20.79 -0.67 10.80
C ALA A 123 19.33 -1.05 10.53
N THR A 124 18.52 -1.23 11.58
CA THR A 124 17.10 -1.55 11.43
C THR A 124 16.31 -0.36 10.92
N ALA A 125 16.71 0.87 11.26
CA ALA A 125 16.08 2.06 10.71
C ALA A 125 16.22 2.18 9.19
N TRP A 126 17.44 1.99 8.66
CA TRP A 126 17.67 2.02 7.20
C TRP A 126 16.93 0.90 6.48
N LEU A 127 16.97 -0.31 7.04
CA LEU A 127 16.19 -1.43 6.53
C LEU A 127 14.69 -1.12 6.54
N GLY A 128 14.20 -0.50 7.61
CA GLY A 128 12.81 -0.11 7.77
C GLY A 128 12.36 0.88 6.71
N ILE A 129 13.13 1.95 6.46
CA ILE A 129 12.84 2.93 5.39
C ILE A 129 12.74 2.23 4.02
N ALA A 130 13.69 1.33 3.72
CA ALA A 130 13.71 0.60 2.46
C ALA A 130 12.51 -0.36 2.32
N LEU A 131 12.16 -1.09 3.39
CA LEU A 131 11.02 -1.98 3.42
C LEU A 131 9.69 -1.22 3.25
N VAL A 132 9.51 -0.09 3.93
CA VAL A 132 8.30 0.73 3.74
C VAL A 132 8.19 1.20 2.29
N ALA A 133 9.29 1.66 1.68
CA ALA A 133 9.28 2.08 0.27
C ALA A 133 8.90 0.93 -0.68
N LEU A 134 9.49 -0.25 -0.49
CA LEU A 134 9.19 -1.47 -1.27
C LEU A 134 7.74 -1.92 -1.10
N GLY A 135 7.27 -1.98 0.15
CA GLY A 135 5.93 -2.43 0.48
C GLY A 135 4.85 -1.50 -0.07
N THR A 136 5.04 -0.18 0.03
CA THR A 136 4.12 0.81 -0.56
C THR A 136 4.11 0.71 -2.09
N GLY A 137 5.26 0.46 -2.73
CA GLY A 137 5.33 0.19 -4.16
C GLY A 137 4.50 -1.03 -4.61
N LEU A 138 4.56 -2.13 -3.87
CA LEU A 138 3.79 -3.34 -4.15
C LEU A 138 2.29 -3.22 -3.83
N LEU A 139 1.96 -2.44 -2.80
CA LEU A 139 0.58 -2.22 -2.35
C LEU A 139 -0.21 -1.33 -3.31
N LYS A 140 0.49 -0.46 -4.04
CA LYS A 140 -0.07 0.53 -4.95
C LYS A 140 0.21 0.14 -6.43
N PRO A 141 -0.47 -0.89 -6.97
CA PRO A 141 -0.46 -1.15 -8.41
C PRO A 141 -1.25 -0.10 -9.18
#